data_AF-Q8N1N0-F1
#
_entry.id   AF-Q8N1N0-F1
#
_cell.length_a   1.000
_cell.length_b   1.000
_cell.length_c   1.000
_cell.angle_alpha   90.00
_cell.angle_beta   90.00
_cell.angle_gamma   90.00
#
_symmetry.space_group_name_H-M   'P 1'
#
loop_
_entity.id
_entity.type
_entity.pdbx_description
1 polymer ?
#
loop_
_entity_poly.entity_id
_entity_poly.type
_entity_poly.pdbx_seq_one_letter_code
_entity_poly.pdbx_strand_id
1 'polypeptide(L)'
;MDGEAVRFCTDNQCVSLHPQEVDSVAMAPAAPKIPRLVQATPAFMAVTLVFSLVTLFVVVQQQTRPVPKPVQAVILGDNITGHLPFEPNNHHHFGREAEMRELIQTFKGHMENSSAWVVEIQMLKCRVDNVNSQLQVLGDHLGNTNADIQMVKGVLKDATTLSLQTQMLRSSLEGTNAEIQRLKEDLEKADALTFQTLNFLKSSLENTSIELHVLSRGLENANSEIQMLNASLETANTQAQLANSSLKNANAEIYVLRGHLDSVNDLRTQNQVLRNSLEGANAEIQGLKENLQNTNALNSQTQAFIKSSFDNTSAEIQFLRGHLERAGDEIHVLKRDLKMVTAQTQKANGRLDQTDTQIQVFKSEMENVNTLNAQIQVLNGHMKNASREIQTLKQGMKNASALTSQTQMLDSNLQKASAEIQRLRGDLENTKALTMEIQQEQSRLKTLHVVITSQEQLQRTQSQLLQMVLQGWKFNGGSLYYFSSVKKSWHEAEQFCVSQGAHLASVASKEEQAFLVEFTSKVYYWIGLTDRGTEGSWRWTDGTPFNAAQNKAPGSKGSCPLRKYIIVNSGMGACSFIDTPPCPWILSN
;
A
#
# COMPACT_ATOMS: atom_id res chain seq x y z
N MET A 1 -33.60 10.31 14.78
CA MET A 1 -34.06 9.84 13.46
C MET A 1 -33.41 8.50 13.23
N ASP A 2 -34.22 7.50 12.89
CA ASP A 2 -33.79 6.13 12.61
C ASP A 2 -32.70 6.10 11.54
N GLY A 3 -31.49 5.66 11.90
CA GLY A 3 -30.32 5.66 11.04
C GLY A 3 -29.83 4.24 10.77
N GLU A 4 -30.29 3.68 9.64
CA GLU A 4 -29.66 2.63 8.82
C GLU A 4 -28.95 1.47 9.54
N ALA A 5 -29.72 0.44 9.89
CA ALA A 5 -29.18 -0.92 10.01
C ALA A 5 -28.99 -1.53 8.60
N VAL A 6 -27.77 -1.94 8.27
CA VAL A 6 -27.46 -2.57 6.98
C VAL A 6 -27.86 -4.05 7.05
N ARG A 7 -28.76 -4.47 6.15
CA ARG A 7 -29.28 -5.85 6.07
C ARG A 7 -28.72 -6.55 4.84
N PHE A 8 -28.15 -7.73 5.04
CA PHE A 8 -27.72 -8.62 3.96
C PHE A 8 -28.62 -9.85 3.96
N CYS A 9 -29.28 -10.09 2.83
CA CYS A 9 -30.22 -11.20 2.65
C CYS A 9 -29.83 -12.01 1.43
N THR A 10 -29.82 -13.33 1.55
CA THR A 10 -29.93 -14.28 0.43
C THR A 10 -31.22 -15.08 0.62
N ASP A 11 -31.72 -15.71 -0.45
CA ASP A 11 -33.12 -16.12 -0.67
C ASP A 11 -33.90 -16.79 0.48
N ASN A 12 -33.28 -17.23 1.57
CA ASN A 12 -33.98 -17.66 2.79
C ASN A 12 -33.32 -17.27 4.13
N GLN A 13 -32.28 -16.44 4.16
CA GLN A 13 -31.66 -15.98 5.42
C GLN A 13 -31.15 -14.54 5.32
N CYS A 14 -31.50 -13.76 6.34
CA CYS A 14 -31.10 -12.36 6.47
C CYS A 14 -30.31 -12.15 7.76
N VAL A 15 -29.17 -11.47 7.64
CA VAL A 15 -28.36 -11.03 8.78
C VAL A 15 -28.38 -9.50 8.80
N SER A 16 -28.77 -8.94 9.94
CA SER A 16 -28.84 -7.50 10.17
C SER A 16 -27.72 -7.09 11.11
N LEU A 17 -26.80 -6.25 10.64
CA LEU A 17 -25.72 -5.73 11.44
C LEU A 17 -26.17 -4.38 12.02
N HIS A 18 -26.36 -4.34 13.33
CA HIS A 18 -26.57 -3.10 14.07
C HIS A 18 -25.19 -2.60 14.57
N PRO A 19 -24.84 -1.33 14.35
CA PRO A 19 -23.64 -0.75 14.94
C PRO A 19 -23.71 -0.89 16.46
N GLN A 20 -22.73 -1.55 17.05
CA GLN A 20 -22.63 -1.69 18.50
C GLN A 20 -22.31 -0.30 19.07
N GLU A 21 -23.33 0.33 19.64
CA GLU A 21 -23.24 1.62 20.29
C GLU A 21 -22.24 1.53 21.44
N VAL A 22 -21.30 2.47 21.45
CA VAL A 22 -20.27 2.62 22.49
C VAL A 22 -20.99 3.05 23.76
N ASP A 23 -21.28 2.09 24.65
CA ASP A 23 -21.78 2.37 25.99
C ASP A 23 -20.72 3.13 26.78
N SER A 24 -20.83 4.46 26.67
CA SER A 24 -20.25 5.43 27.56
C SER A 24 -21.13 5.49 28.81
N VAL A 25 -20.81 4.70 29.84
CA VAL A 25 -21.35 4.95 31.18
C VAL A 25 -20.22 5.01 32.19
N ALA A 26 -19.80 6.25 32.42
CA ALA A 26 -19.39 6.82 33.68
C ALA A 26 -19.73 5.99 34.94
N MET A 27 -18.73 5.74 35.78
CA MET A 27 -18.83 6.11 37.19
C MET A 27 -17.44 6.18 37.83
N ALA A 28 -17.04 7.40 38.18
CA ALA A 28 -16.15 7.60 39.31
C ALA A 28 -16.85 7.12 40.59
N PRO A 29 -16.09 6.54 41.52
CA PRO A 29 -16.16 6.98 42.89
C PRO A 29 -14.80 7.53 43.31
N ALA A 30 -14.81 8.83 43.58
CA ALA A 30 -13.72 9.55 44.20
C ALA A 30 -13.49 9.07 45.65
N ALA A 31 -12.22 8.93 45.96
CA ALA A 31 -11.54 9.24 47.22
C ALA A 31 -12.34 9.25 48.54
N PRO A 32 -11.92 8.43 49.53
CA PRO A 32 -11.98 8.83 50.93
C PRO A 32 -10.90 9.89 51.18
N LYS A 33 -11.33 11.12 51.48
CA LYS A 33 -10.52 12.12 52.19
C LYS A 33 -10.60 11.86 53.69
N ILE A 34 -9.63 12.42 54.42
CA ILE A 34 -9.60 12.76 55.88
C ILE A 34 -8.61 11.88 56.68
N PRO A 35 -7.79 12.43 57.61
CA PRO A 35 -7.21 13.77 57.70
C PRO A 35 -5.71 13.78 58.06
N ARG A 36 -5.04 14.88 57.69
CA ARG A 36 -3.83 15.35 58.37
C ARG A 36 -4.20 15.84 59.76
N LEU A 37 -4.00 15.05 60.82
CA LEU A 37 -3.51 15.50 62.13
C LEU A 37 -3.36 14.34 63.13
N VAL A 38 -2.54 13.32 62.85
CA VAL A 38 -1.96 12.50 63.91
C VAL A 38 -0.53 12.15 63.52
N GLN A 39 0.40 12.84 64.19
CA GLN A 39 1.72 12.33 64.57
C GLN A 39 2.81 12.29 63.49
N ALA A 40 3.44 13.45 63.34
CA ALA A 40 4.88 13.63 63.06
C ALA A 40 5.80 12.99 64.14
N THR A 41 5.32 11.99 64.89
CA THR A 41 6.02 11.37 66.02
C THR A 41 7.09 10.35 65.61
N PRO A 42 6.94 9.52 64.55
CA PRO A 42 8.03 8.60 64.19
C PRO A 42 9.19 9.30 63.47
N ALA A 43 8.92 10.37 62.73
CA ALA A 43 9.97 11.15 62.05
C ALA A 43 10.85 11.92 63.05
N PHE A 44 10.26 12.50 64.11
CA PHE A 44 11.01 13.21 65.14
C PHE A 44 11.86 12.27 66.02
N MET A 45 11.35 11.06 66.30
CA MET A 45 12.08 10.03 67.04
C MET A 45 13.28 9.48 66.24
N ALA A 46 13.16 9.37 64.91
CA ALA A 46 14.25 8.91 64.05
C ALA A 46 15.40 9.95 63.98
N VAL A 47 15.09 11.24 63.89
CA VAL A 47 16.11 12.31 63.82
C VAL A 47 16.86 12.47 65.15
N THR A 48 16.18 12.32 66.29
CA THR A 48 16.83 12.37 67.61
C THR A 48 17.72 11.16 67.85
N LEU A 49 17.30 9.96 67.48
CA LEU A 49 18.13 8.74 67.57
C LEU A 49 19.43 8.85 66.77
N VAL A 50 19.35 9.41 65.55
CA VAL A 50 20.54 9.64 64.71
C VAL A 50 21.47 10.68 65.32
N PHE A 51 20.94 11.80 65.86
CA PHE A 51 21.75 12.81 66.53
C PHE A 51 22.44 12.30 67.81
N SER A 52 21.75 11.45 68.60
CA SER A 52 22.34 10.82 69.81
C SER A 52 23.45 9.82 69.47
N LEU A 53 23.31 9.05 68.38
CA LEU A 53 24.35 8.12 67.93
C LEU A 53 25.58 8.85 67.40
N VAL A 54 25.40 9.96 66.67
CA VAL A 54 26.51 10.77 66.15
C VAL A 54 27.27 11.48 67.27
N THR A 55 26.58 11.99 68.30
CA THR A 55 27.25 12.60 69.47
C THR A 55 28.01 11.59 70.31
N LEU A 56 27.48 10.36 70.49
CA LEU A 56 28.20 9.29 71.18
C LEU A 56 29.47 8.88 70.42
N PHE A 57 29.42 8.84 69.07
CA PHE A 57 30.56 8.48 68.23
C PHE A 57 31.68 9.55 68.26
N VAL A 58 31.33 10.83 68.34
CA VAL A 58 32.32 11.93 68.47
C VAL A 58 33.00 11.93 69.85
N VAL A 59 32.27 11.62 70.93
CA VAL A 59 32.86 11.51 72.29
C VAL A 59 33.81 10.31 72.40
N VAL A 60 33.49 9.18 71.77
CA VAL A 60 34.34 7.98 71.81
C VAL A 60 35.65 8.15 71.00
N GLN A 61 35.66 8.98 69.95
CA GLN A 61 36.85 9.15 69.09
C GLN A 61 37.83 10.24 69.55
N GLN A 62 37.45 11.11 70.50
CA GLN A 62 38.33 12.21 70.94
C GLN A 62 39.20 11.92 72.17
N GLN A 63 39.07 10.76 72.80
CA GLN A 63 39.94 10.40 73.94
C GLN A 63 41.19 9.57 73.55
N THR A 64 41.49 9.48 72.26
CA THR A 64 42.77 8.93 71.77
C THR A 64 43.68 10.04 71.24
N ARG A 65 44.52 10.59 72.12
CA ARG A 65 45.86 11.06 71.73
C ARG A 65 46.91 10.66 72.77
N PRO A 66 48.14 10.32 72.34
CA PRO A 66 49.13 9.58 73.14
C PRO A 66 50.29 10.47 73.63
N VAL A 67 51.27 9.85 74.34
CA VAL A 67 52.71 10.21 74.57
C VAL A 67 53.08 10.37 76.08
N PRO A 68 54.29 9.99 76.60
CA PRO A 68 55.18 8.84 76.35
C PRO A 68 55.77 8.19 77.65
N LYS A 69 56.64 7.18 77.48
CA LYS A 69 57.47 6.47 78.49
C LYS A 69 58.31 7.41 79.40
N PRO A 70 58.66 7.00 80.64
CA PRO A 70 59.93 6.31 80.83
C PRO A 70 59.95 5.16 81.87
N VAL A 71 60.74 4.14 81.51
CA VAL A 71 61.66 3.29 82.31
C VAL A 71 61.59 3.38 83.84
N GLN A 72 61.37 2.24 84.51
CA GLN A 72 62.30 1.67 85.51
C GLN A 72 61.86 0.27 86.02
N ALA A 73 62.84 -0.64 86.02
CA ALA A 73 63.10 -1.80 86.89
C ALA A 73 61.93 -2.78 87.14
N VAL A 74 61.93 -4.01 86.60
CA VAL A 74 62.80 -5.14 86.97
C VAL A 74 62.95 -5.28 88.48
N ILE A 75 62.20 -6.21 89.08
CA ILE A 75 62.62 -7.26 90.02
C ILE A 75 61.35 -8.08 90.33
N LEU A 76 61.30 -9.31 89.83
CA LEU A 76 60.39 -10.35 90.31
C LEU A 76 61.12 -11.68 90.14
N GLY A 77 61.34 -12.40 91.24
CA GLY A 77 62.05 -13.68 91.21
C GLY A 77 62.64 -14.05 92.56
N ASP A 78 61.77 -14.17 93.56
CA ASP A 78 62.05 -14.88 94.80
C ASP A 78 62.33 -16.36 94.50
N ASN A 79 63.43 -16.89 95.03
CA ASN A 79 63.53 -18.32 95.31
C ASN A 79 64.47 -18.59 96.50
N ILE A 80 63.83 -18.80 97.67
CA ILE A 80 64.01 -19.97 98.56
C ILE A 80 65.44 -20.29 99.05
N THR A 81 65.63 -19.93 100.32
CA THR A 81 66.05 -20.80 101.45
C THR A 81 67.52 -21.21 101.59
N GLY A 82 68.08 -20.80 102.74
CA GLY A 82 69.05 -21.60 103.48
C GLY A 82 70.22 -20.81 104.01
N HIS A 83 70.12 -20.32 105.25
CA HIS A 83 71.21 -20.41 106.22
C HIS A 83 70.74 -20.00 107.63
N LEU A 84 70.76 -20.98 108.54
CA LEU A 84 70.77 -20.79 109.99
C LEU A 84 72.08 -20.10 110.42
N PRO A 85 72.00 -19.17 111.38
CA PRO A 85 73.04 -19.07 112.41
C PRO A 85 72.39 -19.06 113.80
N PHE A 86 72.59 -20.16 114.53
CA PHE A 86 72.35 -20.24 115.97
C PHE A 86 73.72 -20.14 116.64
N GLU A 87 73.98 -19.04 117.33
CA GLU A 87 75.24 -18.81 118.06
C GLU A 87 74.93 -18.77 119.57
N PRO A 88 75.59 -19.61 120.40
CA PRO A 88 75.30 -19.74 121.82
C PRO A 88 76.24 -18.87 122.65
N ASN A 89 75.67 -18.07 123.56
CA ASN A 89 76.40 -17.34 124.59
C ASN A 89 75.39 -16.99 125.69
N ASN A 90 75.69 -16.95 126.98
CA ASN A 90 76.79 -17.43 127.80
C ASN A 90 76.42 -16.99 129.22
N HIS A 91 76.84 -17.77 130.23
CA HIS A 91 76.96 -17.40 131.65
C HIS A 91 75.70 -16.95 132.42
N HIS A 92 75.61 -17.39 133.68
CA HIS A 92 75.38 -16.59 134.91
C HIS A 92 74.91 -17.56 136.01
N HIS A 93 75.81 -17.98 136.88
CA HIS A 93 76.14 -17.40 138.18
C HIS A 93 75.11 -17.65 139.28
N PHE A 94 75.61 -18.41 140.24
CA PHE A 94 75.03 -18.97 141.45
C PHE A 94 74.98 -17.91 142.57
N GLY A 95 73.90 -17.91 143.38
CA GLY A 95 73.96 -17.44 144.78
C GLY A 95 73.44 -16.03 145.10
N ARG A 96 72.12 -15.81 144.97
CA ARG A 96 71.39 -14.82 145.79
C ARG A 96 69.94 -15.28 146.02
N GLU A 97 69.79 -16.24 146.94
CA GLU A 97 68.55 -16.98 147.27
C GLU A 97 67.38 -16.13 147.81
N ALA A 98 67.62 -14.88 148.23
CA ALA A 98 66.57 -14.01 148.77
C ALA A 98 65.72 -13.33 147.68
N GLU A 99 66.33 -12.92 146.55
CA GLU A 99 65.63 -12.37 145.37
C GLU A 99 64.89 -13.50 144.60
N MET A 100 65.41 -14.73 144.68
CA MET A 100 64.83 -15.90 144.00
C MET A 100 63.48 -16.32 144.60
N ARG A 101 63.21 -16.11 145.90
CA ARG A 101 61.91 -16.46 146.50
C ARG A 101 60.77 -15.52 146.09
N GLU A 102 61.04 -14.24 145.90
CA GLU A 102 60.06 -13.27 145.40
C GLU A 102 59.77 -13.50 143.90
N LEU A 103 60.81 -13.82 143.11
CA LEU A 103 60.68 -14.20 141.69
C LEU A 103 59.97 -15.54 141.49
N ILE A 104 60.19 -16.55 142.35
CA ILE A 104 59.49 -17.83 142.25
C ILE A 104 58.00 -17.66 142.56
N GLN A 105 57.62 -16.75 143.46
CA GLN A 105 56.21 -16.52 143.79
C GLN A 105 55.47 -15.75 142.68
N THR A 106 56.15 -14.84 141.97
CA THR A 106 55.62 -14.21 140.74
C THR A 106 55.59 -15.20 139.56
N PHE A 107 56.62 -16.05 139.40
CA PHE A 107 56.62 -17.10 138.37
C PHE A 107 55.52 -18.14 138.61
N LYS A 108 55.19 -18.45 139.86
CA LYS A 108 54.08 -19.37 140.17
C LYS A 108 52.72 -18.78 139.74
N GLY A 109 52.50 -17.48 139.98
CA GLY A 109 51.33 -16.77 139.46
C GLY A 109 51.28 -16.69 137.94
N HIS A 110 52.44 -16.63 137.27
CA HIS A 110 52.53 -16.57 135.81
C HIS A 110 52.42 -17.94 135.12
N MET A 111 52.83 -19.03 135.77
CA MET A 111 52.76 -20.38 135.21
C MET A 111 51.33 -20.92 135.15
N GLU A 112 50.44 -20.44 136.04
CA GLU A 112 49.00 -20.75 135.97
C GLU A 112 48.31 -20.16 134.71
N ASN A 113 48.94 -19.21 134.01
CA ASN A 113 48.49 -18.67 132.71
C ASN A 113 49.05 -19.40 131.46
N SER A 114 49.92 -20.40 131.60
CA SER A 114 50.60 -21.10 130.48
C SER A 114 49.64 -21.75 129.47
N SER A 115 48.48 -22.23 129.94
CA SER A 115 47.46 -22.83 129.08
C SER A 115 46.84 -21.83 128.09
N ALA A 116 46.78 -20.55 128.44
CA ALA A 116 46.24 -19.51 127.55
C ALA A 116 47.16 -19.24 126.34
N TRP A 117 48.48 -19.22 126.57
CA TRP A 117 49.48 -18.94 125.51
C TRP A 117 49.52 -20.06 124.46
N VAL A 118 49.38 -21.32 124.87
CA VAL A 118 49.35 -22.47 123.96
C VAL A 118 48.15 -22.40 123.01
N VAL A 119 46.98 -22.03 123.54
CA VAL A 119 45.75 -21.87 122.75
C VAL A 119 45.89 -20.72 121.74
N GLU A 120 46.48 -19.59 122.13
CA GLU A 120 46.72 -18.47 121.20
C GLU A 120 47.66 -18.85 120.05
N ILE A 121 48.76 -19.57 120.31
CA ILE A 121 49.71 -20.01 119.27
C ILE A 121 49.05 -20.98 118.30
N GLN A 122 48.26 -21.95 118.79
CA GLN A 122 47.52 -22.88 117.91
C GLN A 122 46.50 -22.14 117.05
N MET A 123 45.81 -21.14 117.61
CA MET A 123 44.87 -20.32 116.88
C MET A 123 45.56 -19.45 115.82
N LEU A 124 46.75 -18.91 116.11
CA LEU A 124 47.59 -18.23 115.12
C LEU A 124 48.02 -19.17 113.99
N LYS A 125 48.43 -20.40 114.29
CA LYS A 125 48.77 -21.41 113.28
C LYS A 125 47.59 -21.72 112.35
N CYS A 126 46.40 -21.96 112.91
CA CYS A 126 45.18 -22.14 112.11
C CYS A 126 44.88 -20.95 111.20
N ARG A 127 45.15 -19.71 111.65
CA ARG A 127 44.99 -18.52 110.81
C ARG A 127 46.00 -18.47 109.67
N VAL A 128 47.26 -18.83 109.93
CA VAL A 128 48.31 -18.89 108.89
C VAL A 128 47.98 -19.96 107.86
N ASP A 129 47.57 -21.16 108.28
CA ASP A 129 47.19 -22.23 107.35
C ASP A 129 45.98 -21.84 106.51
N ASN A 130 44.97 -21.18 107.09
CA ASN A 130 43.84 -20.63 106.35
C ASN A 130 44.28 -19.59 105.31
N VAL A 131 45.20 -18.68 105.66
CA VAL A 131 45.76 -17.70 104.71
C VAL A 131 46.53 -18.41 103.59
N ASN A 132 47.26 -19.48 103.89
CA ASN A 132 47.99 -20.25 102.90
C ASN A 132 47.06 -20.99 101.92
N SER A 133 45.97 -21.61 102.41
CA SER A 133 44.94 -22.19 101.53
C SER A 133 44.24 -21.13 100.68
N GLN A 134 43.98 -19.93 101.23
CA GLN A 134 43.45 -18.81 100.45
C GLN A 134 44.42 -18.36 99.35
N LEU A 135 45.72 -18.29 99.64
CA LEU A 135 46.77 -17.99 98.64
C LEU A 135 46.82 -19.02 97.52
N GLN A 136 46.70 -20.32 97.84
CA GLN A 136 46.68 -21.38 96.84
C GLN A 136 45.45 -21.27 95.90
N VAL A 137 44.26 -21.05 96.46
CA VAL A 137 43.04 -20.79 95.67
C VAL A 137 43.21 -19.56 94.78
N LEU A 138 43.85 -18.51 95.31
CA LEU A 138 44.17 -17.31 94.53
C LEU A 138 45.13 -17.63 93.37
N GLY A 139 46.12 -18.49 93.59
CA GLY A 139 47.05 -18.97 92.57
C GLY A 139 46.35 -19.72 91.44
N ASP A 140 45.46 -20.66 91.77
CA ASP A 140 44.67 -21.41 90.77
C ASP A 140 43.73 -20.48 89.99
N HIS A 141 43.10 -19.50 90.66
CA HIS A 141 42.29 -18.48 90.00
C HIS A 141 43.12 -17.60 89.05
N LEU A 142 44.35 -17.24 89.41
CA LEU A 142 45.27 -16.50 88.52
C LEU A 142 45.64 -17.34 87.28
N GLY A 143 45.90 -18.64 87.45
CA GLY A 143 46.20 -19.55 86.35
C GLY A 143 45.07 -19.64 85.33
N ASN A 144 43.84 -19.86 85.80
CA ASN A 144 42.64 -19.88 84.94
C ASN A 144 42.42 -18.53 84.24
N THR A 145 42.56 -17.42 84.98
CA THR A 145 42.43 -16.07 84.41
C THR A 145 43.44 -15.82 83.29
N ASN A 146 44.68 -16.31 83.44
CA ASN A 146 45.70 -16.17 82.40
C ASN A 146 45.39 -17.01 81.15
N ALA A 147 44.82 -18.21 81.31
CA ALA A 147 44.37 -19.03 80.17
C ALA A 147 43.23 -18.34 79.42
N ASP A 148 42.26 -17.78 80.13
CA ASP A 148 41.15 -17.01 79.56
C ASP A 148 41.67 -15.79 78.77
N ILE A 149 42.65 -15.06 79.30
CA ILE A 149 43.28 -13.93 78.60
C ILE A 149 43.91 -14.35 77.27
N GLN A 150 44.60 -15.50 77.22
CA GLN A 150 45.20 -15.99 75.97
C GLN A 150 44.15 -16.42 74.95
N MET A 151 43.06 -17.06 75.41
CA MET A 151 41.93 -17.41 74.55
C MET A 151 41.28 -16.14 73.95
N VAL A 152 41.02 -15.13 74.79
CA VAL A 152 40.48 -13.83 74.34
C VAL A 152 41.41 -13.15 73.34
N LYS A 153 42.72 -13.22 73.53
CA LYS A 153 43.72 -12.69 72.59
C LYS A 153 43.69 -13.40 71.24
N GLY A 154 43.45 -14.71 71.20
CA GLY A 154 43.26 -15.49 69.98
C GLY A 154 42.02 -15.04 69.21
N VAL A 155 40.87 -14.99 69.89
CA VAL A 155 39.59 -14.52 69.33
C VAL A 155 39.70 -13.10 68.79
N LEU A 156 40.44 -12.21 69.47
CA LEU A 156 40.65 -10.84 69.03
C LEU A 156 41.44 -10.75 67.72
N LYS A 157 42.43 -11.62 67.49
CA LYS A 157 43.15 -11.68 66.21
C LYS A 157 42.24 -12.12 65.07
N ASP A 158 41.44 -13.16 65.28
CA ASP A 158 40.49 -13.64 64.28
C ASP A 158 39.44 -12.57 63.93
N ALA A 159 39.01 -11.79 64.92
CA ALA A 159 38.13 -10.64 64.71
C ALA A 159 38.76 -9.54 63.83
N THR A 160 40.06 -9.25 63.98
CA THR A 160 40.75 -8.28 63.10
C THR A 160 40.87 -8.77 61.66
N THR A 161 41.15 -10.06 61.45
CA THR A 161 41.19 -10.68 60.12
C THR A 161 39.81 -10.64 59.46
N LEU A 162 38.76 -11.00 60.20
CA LEU A 162 37.38 -10.93 59.73
C LEU A 162 36.95 -9.49 59.38
N SER A 163 37.40 -8.49 60.16
CA SER A 163 37.16 -7.07 59.88
C SER A 163 37.76 -6.64 58.54
N LEU A 164 39.01 -7.03 58.24
CA LEU A 164 39.65 -6.71 56.95
C LEU A 164 38.94 -7.36 55.76
N GLN A 165 38.57 -8.64 55.88
CA GLN A 165 37.77 -9.34 54.87
C GLN A 165 36.41 -8.67 54.66
N THR A 166 35.75 -8.26 55.74
CA THR A 166 34.48 -7.52 55.69
C THR A 166 34.64 -6.18 54.97
N GLN A 167 35.75 -5.47 55.19
CA GLN A 167 36.04 -4.20 54.52
C GLN A 167 36.29 -4.38 53.01
N MET A 168 37.00 -5.44 52.60
CA MET A 168 37.19 -5.78 51.19
C MET A 168 35.88 -6.16 50.49
N LEU A 169 35.02 -6.92 51.16
CA LEU A 169 33.70 -7.25 50.63
C LEU A 169 32.84 -5.99 50.49
N ARG A 170 32.94 -5.05 51.43
CA ARG A 170 32.24 -3.76 51.35
C ARG A 170 32.70 -2.93 50.16
N SER A 171 34.01 -2.79 49.93
CA SER A 171 34.50 -2.02 48.78
C SER A 171 34.14 -2.67 47.45
N SER A 172 34.15 -4.00 47.36
CA SER A 172 33.67 -4.73 46.18
C SER A 172 32.16 -4.55 45.96
N LEU A 173 31.37 -4.55 47.04
CA LEU A 173 29.93 -4.28 46.98
C LEU A 173 29.63 -2.83 46.55
N GLU A 174 30.41 -1.87 47.03
CA GLU A 174 30.31 -0.47 46.61
C GLU A 174 30.63 -0.30 45.12
N GLY A 175 31.68 -0.97 44.62
CA GLY A 175 32.03 -0.98 43.20
C GLY A 175 30.94 -1.58 42.31
N THR A 176 30.40 -2.75 42.69
CA THR A 176 29.29 -3.39 41.95
C THR A 176 28.01 -2.55 42.00
N ASN A 177 27.72 -1.89 43.12
CA ASN A 177 26.57 -0.99 43.21
C ASN A 177 26.72 0.24 42.30
N ALA A 178 27.93 0.80 42.17
CA ALA A 178 28.20 1.88 41.22
C ALA A 178 28.01 1.45 39.76
N GLU A 179 28.44 0.23 39.40
CA GLU A 179 28.21 -0.36 38.06
C GLU A 179 26.72 -0.58 37.78
N ILE A 180 25.95 -1.07 38.76
CA ILE A 180 24.49 -1.23 38.65
C ILE A 180 23.81 0.12 38.37
N GLN A 181 24.22 1.19 39.07
CA GLN A 181 23.66 2.53 38.83
C GLN A 181 24.01 3.05 37.42
N ARG A 182 25.24 2.82 36.96
CA ARG A 182 25.65 3.18 35.60
C ARG A 182 24.84 2.45 34.54
N LEU A 183 24.69 1.14 34.68
CA LEU A 183 23.89 0.31 33.77
C LEU A 183 22.41 0.74 33.76
N LYS A 184 21.88 1.15 34.92
CA LYS A 184 20.53 1.69 35.02
C LYS A 184 20.38 3.01 34.25
N GLU A 185 21.33 3.93 34.38
CA GLU A 185 21.32 5.20 33.64
C GLU A 185 21.46 4.97 32.12
N ASP A 186 22.31 4.03 31.72
CA ASP A 186 22.47 3.66 30.30
C ASP A 186 21.20 3.00 29.74
N LEU A 187 20.50 2.18 30.56
CA LEU A 187 19.22 1.60 30.19
C LEU A 187 18.12 2.67 30.02
N GLU A 188 18.06 3.67 30.89
CA GLU A 188 17.11 4.79 30.78
C GLU A 188 17.38 5.62 29.50
N LYS A 189 18.66 5.86 29.15
CA LYS A 189 19.03 6.51 27.88
C LYS A 189 18.64 5.66 26.67
N ALA A 190 18.84 4.34 26.74
CA ALA A 190 18.47 3.42 25.68
C ALA A 190 16.94 3.42 25.46
N ASP A 191 16.15 3.37 26.54
CA ASP A 191 14.69 3.41 26.47
C ASP A 191 14.17 4.72 25.86
N ALA A 192 14.77 5.86 26.24
CA ALA A 192 14.45 7.16 25.66
C ALA A 192 14.75 7.21 24.14
N LEU A 193 15.89 6.65 23.71
CA LEU A 193 16.26 6.56 22.30
C LEU A 193 15.32 5.62 21.52
N THR A 194 14.93 4.50 22.13
CA THR A 194 13.94 3.56 21.57
C THR A 194 12.58 4.26 21.39
N PHE A 195 12.11 5.01 22.38
CA PHE A 195 10.87 5.78 22.29
C PHE A 195 10.91 6.84 21.19
N GLN A 196 12.03 7.58 21.07
CA GLN A 196 12.22 8.57 20.01
C GLN A 196 12.21 7.91 18.62
N THR A 197 12.88 6.76 18.48
CA THR A 197 12.93 6.00 17.23
C THR A 197 11.55 5.49 16.84
N LEU A 198 10.78 4.96 17.80
CA LEU A 198 9.40 4.51 17.55
C LEU A 198 8.49 5.65 17.10
N ASN A 199 8.60 6.83 17.70
CA ASN A 199 7.81 7.99 17.28
C ASN A 199 8.20 8.48 15.88
N PHE A 200 9.50 8.49 15.56
CA PHE A 200 9.97 8.82 14.21
C PHE A 200 9.40 7.84 13.18
N LEU A 201 9.55 6.53 13.41
CA LEU A 201 9.03 5.49 12.52
C LEU A 201 7.52 5.58 12.36
N LYS A 202 6.78 5.85 13.43
CA LYS A 202 5.32 6.07 13.38
C LYS A 202 4.97 7.26 12.48
N SER A 203 5.63 8.40 12.67
CA SER A 203 5.39 9.60 11.84
C SER A 203 5.75 9.37 10.37
N SER A 204 6.83 8.63 10.09
CA SER A 204 7.21 8.27 8.73
C SER A 204 6.18 7.34 8.09
N LEU A 205 5.69 6.33 8.83
CA LEU A 205 4.66 5.41 8.35
C LEU A 205 3.33 6.14 8.05
N GLU A 206 2.92 7.06 8.93
CA GLU A 206 1.74 7.90 8.70
C GLU A 206 1.90 8.79 7.46
N ASN A 207 3.07 9.40 7.24
CA ASN A 207 3.35 10.20 6.05
C ASN A 207 3.32 9.36 4.76
N THR A 208 3.96 8.18 4.76
CA THR A 208 3.93 7.27 3.62
C THR A 208 2.51 6.76 3.33
N SER A 209 1.69 6.54 4.36
CA SER A 209 0.28 6.18 4.20
C SER A 209 -0.51 7.30 3.48
N ILE A 210 -0.29 8.56 3.85
CA ILE A 210 -0.90 9.71 3.18
C ILE A 210 -0.46 9.79 1.71
N GLU A 211 0.83 9.62 1.42
CA GLU A 211 1.36 9.63 0.05
C GLU A 211 0.75 8.50 -0.80
N LEU A 212 0.64 7.28 -0.26
CA LEU A 212 -0.01 6.16 -0.93
C LEU A 212 -1.50 6.44 -1.22
N HIS A 213 -2.22 7.06 -0.30
CA HIS A 213 -3.61 7.46 -0.53
C HIS A 213 -3.75 8.53 -1.64
N VAL A 214 -2.82 9.50 -1.71
CA VAL A 214 -2.80 10.50 -2.79
C VAL A 214 -2.53 9.82 -4.14
N LEU A 215 -1.58 8.90 -4.20
CA LEU A 215 -1.29 8.13 -5.43
C LEU A 215 -2.48 7.25 -5.84
N SER A 216 -3.14 6.59 -4.90
CA SER A 216 -4.34 5.78 -5.17
C SER A 216 -5.46 6.62 -5.80
N ARG A 217 -5.72 7.80 -5.24
CA ARG A 217 -6.72 8.74 -5.78
C ARG A 217 -6.34 9.25 -7.18
N GLY A 218 -5.05 9.54 -7.38
CA GLY A 218 -4.53 9.92 -8.70
C GLY A 218 -4.74 8.81 -9.74
N LEU A 219 -4.51 7.56 -9.35
CA LEU A 219 -4.71 6.39 -10.21
C LEU A 219 -6.20 6.16 -10.55
N GLU A 220 -7.10 6.32 -9.57
CA GLU A 220 -8.56 6.24 -9.78
C GLU A 220 -9.06 7.33 -10.74
N ASN A 221 -8.56 8.56 -10.62
CA ASN A 221 -8.90 9.65 -11.52
C ASN A 221 -8.39 9.37 -12.95
N ALA A 222 -7.13 8.94 -13.09
CA ALA A 222 -6.57 8.55 -14.39
C ALA A 222 -7.36 7.40 -15.05
N ASN A 223 -7.78 6.40 -14.27
CA ASN A 223 -8.62 5.31 -14.77
C ASN A 223 -9.99 5.81 -15.27
N SER A 224 -10.59 6.77 -14.58
CA SER A 224 -11.85 7.41 -15.00
C SER A 224 -11.68 8.21 -16.30
N GLU A 225 -10.57 8.95 -16.45
CA GLU A 225 -10.23 9.65 -17.69
C GLU A 225 -10.00 8.69 -18.87
N ILE A 226 -9.30 7.58 -18.64
CA ILE A 226 -9.09 6.54 -19.65
C ILE A 226 -10.42 5.94 -20.12
N GLN A 227 -11.36 5.68 -19.22
CA GLN A 227 -12.70 5.19 -19.58
C GLN A 227 -13.47 6.20 -20.44
N MET A 228 -13.42 7.49 -20.09
CA MET A 228 -14.04 8.57 -20.87
C MET A 228 -13.42 8.71 -22.27
N LEU A 229 -12.09 8.61 -22.36
CA LEU A 229 -11.38 8.63 -23.65
C LEU A 229 -11.76 7.42 -24.51
N ASN A 230 -11.90 6.23 -23.90
CA ASN A 230 -12.29 5.02 -24.63
C ASN A 230 -13.73 5.13 -25.18
N ALA A 231 -14.67 5.66 -24.40
CA ALA A 231 -16.04 5.93 -24.85
C ALA A 231 -16.09 6.97 -26.00
N SER A 232 -15.24 8.00 -25.91
CA SER A 232 -15.09 9.01 -26.96
C SER A 232 -14.49 8.41 -28.24
N LEU A 233 -13.52 7.51 -28.11
CA LEU A 233 -12.91 6.79 -29.23
C LEU A 233 -13.91 5.86 -29.92
N GLU A 234 -14.74 5.14 -29.16
CA GLU A 234 -15.80 4.30 -29.70
C GLU A 234 -16.83 5.12 -30.48
N THR A 235 -17.22 6.29 -29.93
CA THR A 235 -18.11 7.24 -30.61
C THR A 235 -17.47 7.77 -31.91
N ALA A 236 -16.19 8.14 -31.88
CA ALA A 236 -15.49 8.58 -33.09
C ALA A 236 -15.40 7.47 -34.14
N ASN A 237 -15.19 6.21 -33.72
CA ASN A 237 -15.14 5.07 -34.62
C ASN A 237 -16.50 4.78 -35.29
N THR A 238 -17.60 4.87 -34.54
CA THR A 238 -18.96 4.73 -35.13
C THR A 238 -19.27 5.84 -36.12
N GLN A 239 -18.86 7.09 -35.84
CA GLN A 239 -18.97 8.21 -36.77
C GLN A 239 -18.12 7.99 -38.04
N ALA A 240 -16.89 7.48 -37.90
CA ALA A 240 -16.03 7.15 -39.02
C ALA A 240 -16.63 6.04 -39.91
N GLN A 241 -17.26 5.02 -39.31
CA GLN A 241 -17.98 3.97 -40.04
C GLN A 241 -19.20 4.51 -40.80
N LEU A 242 -19.95 5.44 -40.20
CA LEU A 242 -21.06 6.13 -40.85
C LEU A 242 -20.56 6.95 -42.06
N ALA A 243 -19.51 7.76 -41.87
CA ALA A 243 -18.90 8.54 -42.94
C ALA A 243 -18.38 7.65 -44.08
N ASN A 244 -17.76 6.51 -43.76
CA ASN A 244 -17.31 5.54 -44.76
C ASN A 244 -18.49 4.92 -45.55
N SER A 245 -19.62 4.68 -44.89
CA SER A 245 -20.84 4.19 -45.57
C SER A 245 -21.42 5.25 -46.51
N SER A 246 -21.44 6.52 -46.08
CA SER A 246 -21.83 7.65 -46.94
C SER A 246 -20.90 7.82 -48.14
N LEU A 247 -19.57 7.66 -47.95
CA LEU A 247 -18.60 7.69 -49.04
C LEU A 247 -18.82 6.55 -50.04
N LYS A 248 -19.12 5.34 -49.59
CA LYS A 248 -19.48 4.22 -50.49
C LYS A 248 -20.72 4.55 -51.32
N ASN A 249 -21.73 5.15 -50.72
CA ASN A 249 -22.94 5.57 -51.44
C ASN A 249 -22.63 6.67 -52.47
N ALA A 250 -21.89 7.70 -52.08
CA ALA A 250 -21.45 8.75 -53.00
C ALA A 250 -20.61 8.19 -54.17
N ASN A 251 -19.74 7.20 -53.90
CA ASN A 251 -18.95 6.56 -54.94
C ASN A 251 -19.84 5.77 -55.91
N ALA A 252 -20.88 5.09 -55.42
CA ALA A 252 -21.86 4.42 -56.28
C ALA A 252 -22.63 5.42 -57.17
N GLU A 253 -23.02 6.58 -56.62
CA GLU A 253 -23.65 7.66 -57.40
C GLU A 253 -22.70 8.22 -58.48
N ILE A 254 -21.41 8.38 -58.18
CA ILE A 254 -20.39 8.78 -59.16
C ILE A 254 -20.29 7.76 -60.31
N TYR A 255 -20.36 6.45 -60.03
CA TYR A 255 -20.37 5.43 -61.07
C TYR A 255 -21.60 5.54 -61.99
N VAL A 256 -22.78 5.83 -61.44
CA VAL A 256 -24.00 6.06 -62.23
C VAL A 256 -23.85 7.31 -63.11
N LEU A 257 -23.36 8.41 -62.55
CA LEU A 257 -23.11 9.66 -63.30
C LEU A 257 -22.08 9.47 -64.40
N ARG A 258 -21.05 8.64 -64.18
CA ARG A 258 -20.07 8.29 -65.21
C ARG A 258 -20.73 7.55 -66.38
N GLY A 259 -21.63 6.60 -66.11
CA GLY A 259 -22.39 5.92 -67.17
C GLY A 259 -23.30 6.86 -67.97
N HIS A 260 -23.92 7.85 -67.31
CA HIS A 260 -24.67 8.90 -68.00
C HIS A 260 -23.76 9.77 -68.88
N LEU A 261 -22.56 10.11 -68.41
CA LEU A 261 -21.60 10.89 -69.19
C LEU A 261 -21.14 10.13 -70.44
N ASP A 262 -20.91 8.83 -70.34
CA ASP A 262 -20.58 7.98 -71.49
C ASP A 262 -21.73 7.96 -72.51
N SER A 263 -22.98 7.85 -72.04
CA SER A 263 -24.17 7.94 -72.91
C SER A 263 -24.28 9.30 -73.63
N VAL A 264 -23.92 10.40 -72.95
CA VAL A 264 -23.88 11.74 -73.56
C VAL A 264 -22.77 11.83 -74.61
N ASN A 265 -21.61 11.20 -74.38
CA ASN A 265 -20.52 11.14 -75.35
C ASN A 265 -20.91 10.33 -76.59
N ASP A 266 -21.66 9.24 -76.44
CA ASP A 266 -22.23 8.49 -77.55
C ASP A 266 -23.22 9.32 -78.35
N LEU A 267 -24.15 10.01 -77.68
CA LEU A 267 -25.08 10.94 -78.32
C LEU A 267 -24.36 12.07 -79.06
N ARG A 268 -23.26 12.58 -78.50
CA ARG A 268 -22.42 13.60 -79.15
C ARG A 268 -21.80 13.06 -80.43
N THR A 269 -21.32 11.82 -80.41
CA THR A 269 -20.74 11.15 -81.58
C THR A 269 -21.81 10.94 -82.66
N GLN A 270 -23.00 10.48 -82.27
CA GLN A 270 -24.15 10.34 -83.19
C GLN A 270 -24.56 11.68 -83.81
N ASN A 271 -24.60 12.76 -83.02
CA ASN A 271 -24.88 14.10 -83.53
C ASN A 271 -23.81 14.58 -84.52
N GLN A 272 -22.54 14.24 -84.32
CA GLN A 272 -21.48 14.56 -85.28
C GLN A 272 -21.68 13.82 -86.61
N VAL A 273 -22.08 12.54 -86.57
CA VAL A 273 -22.42 11.77 -87.77
C VAL A 273 -23.59 12.41 -88.51
N LEU A 274 -24.68 12.75 -87.80
CA LEU A 274 -25.84 13.43 -88.38
C LEU A 274 -25.45 14.77 -89.02
N ARG A 275 -24.57 15.54 -88.37
CA ARG A 275 -24.06 16.81 -88.90
C ARG A 275 -23.28 16.61 -90.20
N ASN A 276 -22.38 15.63 -90.24
CA ASN A 276 -21.63 15.31 -91.46
C ASN A 276 -22.55 14.86 -92.59
N SER A 277 -23.59 14.06 -92.29
CA SER A 277 -24.61 13.67 -93.27
C SER A 277 -25.41 14.87 -93.78
N LEU A 278 -25.75 15.82 -92.90
CA LEU A 278 -26.44 17.05 -93.28
C LEU A 278 -25.56 17.96 -94.15
N GLU A 279 -24.27 18.08 -93.83
CA GLU A 279 -23.30 18.80 -94.66
C GLU A 279 -23.16 18.17 -96.04
N GLY A 280 -23.13 16.83 -96.13
CA GLY A 280 -23.15 16.08 -97.39
C GLY A 280 -24.41 16.33 -98.22
N ALA A 281 -25.60 16.23 -97.61
CA ALA A 281 -26.86 16.52 -98.28
C ALA A 281 -26.94 17.98 -98.77
N ASN A 282 -26.41 18.93 -97.99
CA ASN A 282 -26.37 20.33 -98.39
C ASN A 282 -25.42 20.58 -99.58
N ALA A 283 -24.30 19.85 -99.66
CA ALA A 283 -23.41 19.89 -100.81
C ALA A 283 -24.09 19.33 -102.08
N GLU A 284 -24.84 18.23 -101.96
CA GLU A 284 -25.65 17.69 -103.07
C GLU A 284 -26.71 18.69 -103.56
N ILE A 285 -27.42 19.35 -102.64
CA ILE A 285 -28.40 20.40 -102.98
C ILE A 285 -27.74 21.56 -103.73
N GLN A 286 -26.53 22.00 -103.32
CA GLN A 286 -25.80 23.05 -104.03
C GLN A 286 -25.37 22.58 -105.43
N GLY A 287 -24.89 21.34 -105.57
CA GLY A 287 -24.56 20.76 -106.88
C GLY A 287 -25.77 20.67 -107.81
N LEU A 288 -26.94 20.27 -107.28
CA LEU A 288 -28.19 20.28 -108.04
C LEU A 288 -28.61 21.69 -108.45
N LYS A 289 -28.43 22.69 -107.58
CA LYS A 289 -28.72 24.10 -107.87
C LYS A 289 -27.81 24.64 -108.99
N GLU A 290 -26.52 24.33 -108.97
CA GLU A 290 -25.59 24.72 -110.03
C GLU A 290 -25.92 24.04 -111.37
N ASN A 291 -26.24 22.74 -111.34
CA ASN A 291 -26.71 22.00 -112.52
C ASN A 291 -27.99 22.60 -113.10
N LEU A 292 -28.93 23.05 -112.26
CA LEU A 292 -30.14 23.74 -112.70
C LEU A 292 -29.81 25.08 -113.36
N GLN A 293 -28.89 25.86 -112.78
CA GLN A 293 -28.44 27.12 -113.36
C GLN A 293 -27.77 26.92 -114.73
N ASN A 294 -26.89 25.92 -114.87
CA ASN A 294 -26.26 25.56 -116.13
C ASN A 294 -27.29 25.11 -117.18
N THR A 295 -28.30 24.33 -116.77
CA THR A 295 -29.42 23.92 -117.64
C THR A 295 -30.24 25.12 -118.10
N ASN A 296 -30.53 26.07 -117.21
CA ASN A 296 -31.24 27.31 -117.55
C ASN A 296 -30.43 28.20 -118.50
N ALA A 297 -29.12 28.28 -118.33
CA ALA A 297 -28.23 29.00 -119.24
C ALA A 297 -28.19 28.34 -120.63
N LEU A 298 -28.05 27.01 -120.69
CA LEU A 298 -28.11 26.25 -121.94
C LEU A 298 -29.45 26.44 -122.65
N ASN A 299 -30.57 26.33 -121.93
CA ASN A 299 -31.90 26.57 -122.48
C ASN A 299 -32.04 27.99 -123.05
N SER A 300 -31.52 29.01 -122.35
CA SER A 300 -31.50 30.40 -122.84
C SER A 300 -30.66 30.54 -124.12
N GLN A 301 -29.51 29.86 -124.19
CA GLN A 301 -28.66 29.83 -125.38
C GLN A 301 -29.34 29.09 -126.56
N THR A 302 -30.01 27.97 -126.29
CA THR A 302 -30.80 27.23 -127.29
C THR A 302 -31.94 28.08 -127.83
N GLN A 303 -32.67 28.80 -126.97
CA GLN A 303 -33.72 29.73 -127.41
C GLN A 303 -33.16 30.86 -128.27
N ALA A 304 -32.01 31.44 -127.89
CA ALA A 304 -31.35 32.48 -128.67
C ALA A 304 -30.88 31.95 -130.05
N PHE A 305 -30.31 30.75 -130.11
CA PHE A 305 -29.90 30.11 -131.36
C PHE A 305 -31.09 29.77 -132.27
N ILE A 306 -32.16 29.20 -131.69
CA ILE A 306 -33.40 28.91 -132.42
C ILE A 306 -33.95 30.21 -132.99
N LYS A 307 -33.99 31.29 -132.20
CA LYS A 307 -34.45 32.60 -132.66
C LYS A 307 -33.58 33.15 -133.78
N SER A 308 -32.24 33.14 -133.65
CA SER A 308 -31.36 33.64 -134.72
C SER A 308 -31.45 32.79 -135.99
N SER A 309 -31.60 31.46 -135.87
CA SER A 309 -31.82 30.58 -137.00
C SER A 309 -33.15 30.87 -137.68
N PHE A 310 -34.23 31.06 -136.91
CA PHE A 310 -35.52 31.46 -137.46
C PHE A 310 -35.45 32.83 -138.14
N ASP A 311 -34.77 33.81 -137.54
CA ASP A 311 -34.59 35.13 -138.11
C ASP A 311 -33.77 35.07 -139.42
N ASN A 312 -32.72 34.25 -139.46
CA ASN A 312 -31.90 34.05 -140.67
C ASN A 312 -32.69 33.33 -141.78
N THR A 313 -33.37 32.23 -141.47
CA THR A 313 -34.26 31.54 -142.43
C THR A 313 -35.38 32.48 -142.88
N SER A 314 -35.93 33.29 -141.98
CA SER A 314 -36.94 34.29 -142.32
C SER A 314 -36.38 35.36 -143.27
N ALA A 315 -35.15 35.82 -143.05
CA ALA A 315 -34.47 36.78 -143.94
C ALA A 315 -34.16 36.16 -145.32
N GLU A 316 -33.72 34.91 -145.36
CA GLU A 316 -33.42 34.18 -146.60
C GLU A 316 -34.72 33.88 -147.40
N ILE A 317 -35.81 33.55 -146.70
CA ILE A 317 -37.15 33.49 -147.28
C ILE A 317 -37.58 34.85 -147.83
N GLN A 318 -37.32 35.96 -147.13
CA GLN A 318 -37.63 37.31 -147.65
C GLN A 318 -36.79 37.66 -148.90
N PHE A 319 -35.53 37.26 -148.94
CA PHE A 319 -34.67 37.44 -150.11
C PHE A 319 -35.18 36.64 -151.32
N LEU A 320 -35.54 35.36 -151.11
CA LEU A 320 -36.18 34.53 -152.15
C LEU A 320 -37.56 35.05 -152.55
N ARG A 321 -38.31 35.61 -151.60
CA ARG A 321 -39.60 36.26 -151.84
C ARG A 321 -39.44 37.49 -152.73
N GLY A 322 -38.42 38.33 -152.53
CA GLY A 322 -38.13 39.45 -153.44
C GLY A 322 -37.81 39.02 -154.88
N HIS A 323 -37.26 37.80 -155.06
CA HIS A 323 -37.07 37.21 -156.39
C HIS A 323 -38.37 36.66 -157.00
N LEU A 324 -39.30 36.17 -156.19
CA LEU A 324 -40.59 35.60 -156.64
C LEU A 324 -41.68 36.67 -156.83
N GLU A 325 -41.70 37.73 -156.02
CA GLU A 325 -42.65 38.86 -156.10
C GLU A 325 -42.48 39.69 -157.38
N ARG A 326 -41.31 39.62 -158.05
CA ARG A 326 -41.14 40.21 -159.39
C ARG A 326 -41.91 39.44 -160.48
N ALA A 327 -42.31 38.19 -160.24
CA ALA A 327 -42.87 37.31 -161.28
C ALA A 327 -44.36 36.97 -161.07
N GLY A 328 -44.97 37.31 -159.94
CA GLY A 328 -46.22 36.67 -159.52
C GLY A 328 -47.27 37.56 -158.87
N ASP A 329 -47.22 38.88 -159.08
CA ASP A 329 -48.14 39.84 -158.43
C ASP A 329 -49.19 40.49 -159.33
N GLU A 330 -49.42 40.01 -160.56
CA GLU A 330 -50.62 40.45 -161.29
C GLU A 330 -51.88 39.62 -160.94
N ILE A 331 -52.33 39.78 -159.70
CA ILE A 331 -53.75 40.06 -159.38
C ILE A 331 -54.64 38.98 -158.74
N HIS A 332 -54.55 37.66 -158.95
CA HIS A 332 -55.64 36.78 -158.45
C HIS A 332 -55.41 35.95 -157.17
N VAL A 333 -54.20 35.90 -156.62
CA VAL A 333 -53.96 35.16 -155.35
C VAL A 333 -54.11 36.05 -154.10
N LEU A 334 -53.95 37.37 -154.24
CA LEU A 334 -54.07 38.37 -153.14
C LEU A 334 -55.43 38.32 -152.39
N LYS A 335 -56.49 37.78 -153.00
CA LYS A 335 -57.80 37.64 -152.32
C LYS A 335 -57.84 36.44 -151.35
N ARG A 336 -56.99 35.43 -151.53
CA ARG A 336 -56.98 34.20 -150.73
C ARG A 336 -56.18 34.36 -149.43
N ASP A 337 -55.08 35.09 -149.50
CA ASP A 337 -54.12 35.20 -148.38
C ASP A 337 -54.62 36.07 -147.23
N LEU A 338 -55.46 37.08 -147.50
CA LEU A 338 -56.03 37.94 -146.45
C LEU A 338 -56.86 37.14 -145.42
N LYS A 339 -57.58 36.10 -145.87
CA LYS A 339 -58.38 35.23 -144.99
C LYS A 339 -57.51 34.34 -144.09
N MET A 340 -56.32 33.96 -144.54
CA MET A 340 -55.39 33.09 -143.80
C MET A 340 -54.62 33.87 -142.73
N VAL A 341 -54.25 35.12 -143.01
CA VAL A 341 -53.57 36.01 -142.05
C VAL A 341 -54.46 36.29 -140.84
N THR A 342 -55.77 36.55 -141.02
CA THR A 342 -56.70 36.78 -139.89
C THR A 342 -56.79 35.58 -138.95
N ALA A 343 -56.77 34.35 -139.47
CA ALA A 343 -56.80 33.13 -138.65
C ALA A 343 -55.50 32.91 -137.87
N GLN A 344 -54.34 33.26 -138.44
CA GLN A 344 -53.07 33.21 -137.72
C GLN A 344 -52.96 34.29 -136.64
N THR A 345 -53.51 35.49 -136.85
CA THR A 345 -53.56 36.54 -135.82
C THR A 345 -54.37 36.11 -134.60
N GLN A 346 -55.50 35.41 -134.79
CA GLN A 346 -56.27 34.84 -133.68
C GLN A 346 -55.49 33.75 -132.92
N LYS A 347 -54.73 32.89 -133.63
CA LYS A 347 -53.87 31.87 -133.00
C LYS A 347 -52.69 32.48 -132.23
N ALA A 348 -52.14 33.60 -132.71
CA ALA A 348 -51.10 34.35 -132.01
C ALA A 348 -51.65 35.03 -130.74
N ASN A 349 -52.88 35.56 -130.78
CA ASN A 349 -53.52 36.14 -129.60
C ASN A 349 -53.76 35.11 -128.50
N GLY A 350 -54.27 33.92 -128.85
CA GLY A 350 -54.43 32.84 -127.87
C GLY A 350 -53.11 32.37 -127.24
N ARG A 351 -51.99 32.42 -127.98
CA ARG A 351 -50.65 32.15 -127.43
C ARG A 351 -50.16 33.26 -126.51
N LEU A 352 -50.50 34.52 -126.79
CA LEU A 352 -50.24 35.64 -125.91
C LEU A 352 -51.03 35.51 -124.60
N ASP A 353 -52.32 35.16 -124.66
CA ASP A 353 -53.15 34.91 -123.47
C ASP A 353 -52.59 33.76 -122.62
N GLN A 354 -52.06 32.72 -123.26
CA GLN A 354 -51.42 31.59 -122.57
C GLN A 354 -50.08 32.00 -121.91
N THR A 355 -49.35 32.91 -122.55
CA THR A 355 -48.09 33.48 -122.02
C THR A 355 -48.38 34.40 -120.83
N ASP A 356 -49.42 35.22 -120.89
CA ASP A 356 -49.86 36.09 -119.79
C ASP A 356 -50.29 35.26 -118.57
N THR A 357 -51.02 34.16 -118.81
CA THR A 357 -51.39 33.21 -117.75
C THR A 357 -50.16 32.58 -117.08
N GLN A 358 -49.13 32.20 -117.85
CA GLN A 358 -47.87 31.68 -117.30
C GLN A 358 -47.10 32.74 -116.50
N ILE A 359 -47.09 34.00 -116.96
CA ILE A 359 -46.45 35.10 -116.22
C ILE A 359 -47.14 35.32 -114.86
N GLN A 360 -48.46 35.18 -114.77
CA GLN A 360 -49.18 35.27 -113.49
C GLN A 360 -48.86 34.11 -112.55
N VAL A 361 -48.70 32.88 -113.07
CA VAL A 361 -48.26 31.72 -112.27
C VAL A 361 -46.85 31.95 -111.72
N PHE A 362 -45.90 32.40 -112.57
CA PHE A 362 -44.55 32.76 -112.12
C PHE A 362 -44.56 33.86 -111.05
N LYS A 363 -45.46 34.84 -111.16
CA LYS A 363 -45.63 35.88 -110.13
C LYS A 363 -46.05 35.29 -108.78
N SER A 364 -46.97 34.32 -108.77
CA SER A 364 -47.38 33.64 -107.53
C SER A 364 -46.27 32.76 -106.93
N GLU A 365 -45.43 32.12 -107.74
CA GLU A 365 -44.26 31.39 -107.27
C GLU A 365 -43.21 32.33 -106.66
N MET A 366 -43.08 33.55 -107.19
CA MET A 366 -42.16 34.56 -106.66
C MET A 366 -42.58 35.07 -105.27
N GLU A 367 -43.88 35.11 -104.97
CA GLU A 367 -44.37 35.39 -103.60
C GLU A 367 -43.96 34.28 -102.61
N ASN A 368 -43.98 33.01 -103.01
CA ASN A 368 -43.50 31.89 -102.16
C ASN A 368 -42.00 31.99 -101.85
N VAL A 369 -41.18 32.46 -102.79
CA VAL A 369 -39.74 32.70 -102.56
C VAL A 369 -39.51 33.76 -101.48
N ASN A 370 -40.34 34.81 -101.43
CA ASN A 370 -40.26 35.82 -100.38
C ASN A 370 -40.62 35.24 -99.00
N THR A 371 -41.62 34.36 -98.92
CA THR A 371 -41.96 33.62 -97.70
C THR A 371 -40.81 32.72 -97.25
N LEU A 372 -40.18 31.99 -98.16
CA LEU A 372 -39.01 31.15 -97.86
C LEU A 372 -37.84 31.98 -97.33
N ASN A 373 -37.57 33.14 -97.94
CA ASN A 373 -36.50 34.04 -97.49
C ASN A 373 -36.75 34.57 -96.07
N ALA A 374 -38.02 34.87 -95.72
CA ALA A 374 -38.39 35.24 -94.36
C ALA A 374 -38.15 34.11 -93.35
N GLN A 375 -38.41 32.85 -93.71
CA GLN A 375 -38.11 31.69 -92.85
C GLN A 375 -36.60 31.48 -92.64
N ILE A 376 -35.78 31.69 -93.68
CA ILE A 376 -34.32 31.63 -93.58
C ILE A 376 -33.78 32.68 -92.59
N GLN A 377 -34.38 33.88 -92.58
CA GLN A 377 -34.01 34.93 -91.62
C GLN A 377 -34.30 34.52 -90.17
N VAL A 378 -35.45 33.90 -89.90
CA VAL A 378 -35.82 33.39 -88.57
C VAL A 378 -34.85 32.28 -88.12
N LEU A 379 -34.53 31.33 -89.01
CA LEU A 379 -33.58 30.26 -88.73
C LEU A 379 -32.19 30.80 -88.39
N ASN A 380 -31.74 31.84 -89.09
CA ASN A 380 -30.47 32.52 -88.81
C ASN A 380 -30.48 33.20 -87.42
N GLY A 381 -31.64 33.74 -87.01
CA GLY A 381 -31.86 34.22 -85.64
C GLY A 381 -31.69 33.12 -84.59
N HIS A 382 -32.30 31.95 -84.80
CA HIS A 382 -32.13 30.79 -83.90
C HIS A 382 -30.68 30.31 -83.84
N MET A 383 -29.98 30.25 -84.98
CA MET A 383 -28.56 29.86 -85.00
C MET A 383 -27.67 30.82 -84.19
N LYS A 384 -27.93 32.14 -84.29
CA LYS A 384 -27.22 33.13 -83.46
C LYS A 384 -27.50 32.93 -81.97
N ASN A 385 -28.72 32.54 -81.61
CA ASN A 385 -29.09 32.31 -80.21
C ASN A 385 -28.43 31.04 -79.65
N ALA A 386 -28.50 29.93 -80.39
CA ALA A 386 -27.81 28.69 -80.04
C ALA A 386 -26.30 28.89 -79.89
N SER A 387 -25.67 29.67 -80.78
CA SER A 387 -24.25 30.02 -80.69
C SER A 387 -23.94 30.79 -79.39
N ARG A 388 -24.82 31.71 -78.98
CA ARG A 388 -24.69 32.47 -77.73
C ARG A 388 -24.84 31.58 -76.50
N GLU A 389 -25.80 30.65 -76.50
CA GLU A 389 -25.98 29.66 -75.42
C GLU A 389 -24.77 28.73 -75.28
N ILE A 390 -24.21 28.25 -76.39
CA ILE A 390 -22.99 27.44 -76.39
C ILE A 390 -21.81 28.20 -75.80
N GLN A 391 -21.67 29.51 -76.07
CA GLN A 391 -20.63 30.35 -75.45
C GLN A 391 -20.85 30.51 -73.94
N THR A 392 -22.09 30.69 -73.48
CA THR A 392 -22.42 30.76 -72.05
C THR A 392 -22.09 29.44 -71.34
N LEU A 393 -22.46 28.30 -71.93
CA LEU A 393 -22.07 26.97 -71.45
C LEU A 393 -20.55 26.81 -71.37
N LYS A 394 -19.82 27.24 -72.40
CA LYS A 394 -18.35 27.21 -72.43
C LYS A 394 -17.72 28.07 -71.33
N GLN A 395 -18.30 29.23 -71.03
CA GLN A 395 -17.83 30.08 -69.93
C GLN A 395 -18.17 29.45 -68.56
N GLY A 396 -19.34 28.84 -68.41
CA GLY A 396 -19.69 28.05 -67.21
C GLY A 396 -18.74 26.88 -66.98
N MET A 397 -18.27 26.23 -68.05
CA MET A 397 -17.27 25.16 -67.97
C MET A 397 -15.89 25.62 -67.50
N LYS A 398 -15.54 26.92 -67.54
CA LYS A 398 -14.28 27.38 -66.94
C LYS A 398 -14.25 27.23 -65.43
N ASN A 399 -15.40 27.17 -64.76
CA ASN A 399 -15.47 26.89 -63.32
C ASN A 399 -15.08 25.44 -62.98
N ALA A 400 -14.99 24.55 -63.99
CA ALA A 400 -14.53 23.18 -63.78
C ALA A 400 -13.06 23.11 -63.32
N SER A 401 -12.20 24.08 -63.68
CA SER A 401 -10.82 24.08 -63.19
C SER A 401 -10.74 24.37 -61.68
N ALA A 402 -11.59 25.25 -61.17
CA ALA A 402 -11.71 25.51 -59.74
C ALA A 402 -12.22 24.28 -58.97
N LEU A 403 -13.20 23.56 -59.55
CA LEU A 403 -13.67 22.30 -58.99
C LEU A 403 -12.56 21.24 -58.97
N THR A 404 -11.76 21.13 -60.03
CA THR A 404 -10.59 20.24 -60.07
C THR A 404 -9.57 20.55 -58.97
N SER A 405 -9.27 21.83 -58.73
CA SER A 405 -8.37 22.24 -57.63
C SER A 405 -8.96 21.92 -56.25
N GLN A 406 -10.26 22.11 -56.05
CA GLN A 406 -10.93 21.71 -54.81
C GLN A 406 -10.89 20.19 -54.60
N THR A 407 -11.12 19.39 -55.66
CA THR A 407 -11.02 17.93 -55.61
C THR A 407 -9.60 17.47 -55.26
N GLN A 408 -8.56 18.09 -55.83
CA GLN A 408 -7.17 17.78 -55.50
C GLN A 408 -6.80 18.14 -54.05
N MET A 409 -7.31 19.26 -53.55
CA MET A 409 -7.11 19.65 -52.15
C MET A 409 -7.82 18.69 -51.19
N LEU A 410 -9.04 18.26 -51.54
CA LEU A 410 -9.79 17.28 -50.76
C LEU A 410 -9.06 15.93 -50.73
N ASP A 411 -8.49 15.49 -51.86
CA ASP A 411 -7.68 14.27 -51.94
C ASP A 411 -6.43 14.35 -51.04
N SER A 412 -5.70 15.48 -51.08
CA SER A 412 -4.55 15.70 -50.19
C SER A 412 -4.93 15.67 -48.70
N ASN A 413 -6.07 16.27 -48.34
CA ASN A 413 -6.57 16.23 -46.96
C ASN A 413 -6.98 14.81 -46.55
N LEU A 414 -7.58 14.05 -47.45
CA LEU A 414 -7.99 12.66 -47.21
C LEU A 414 -6.77 11.74 -47.03
N GLN A 415 -5.69 11.96 -47.80
CA GLN A 415 -4.42 11.26 -47.61
C GLN A 415 -3.79 11.57 -46.24
N LYS A 416 -3.79 12.84 -45.81
CA LYS A 416 -3.30 13.23 -44.47
C LYS A 416 -4.12 12.59 -43.35
N ALA A 417 -5.45 12.64 -43.45
CA ALA A 417 -6.34 11.99 -42.48
C ALA A 417 -6.12 10.48 -42.43
N SER A 418 -5.90 9.82 -43.58
CA SER A 418 -5.57 8.40 -43.65
C SER A 418 -4.25 8.07 -42.93
N ALA A 419 -3.21 8.88 -43.13
CA ALA A 419 -1.92 8.69 -42.45
C ALA A 419 -2.04 8.85 -40.93
N GLU A 420 -2.85 9.82 -40.47
CA GLU A 420 -3.08 10.06 -39.05
C GLU A 420 -3.90 8.95 -38.40
N ILE A 421 -4.91 8.40 -39.10
CA ILE A 421 -5.65 7.21 -38.65
C ILE A 421 -4.72 6.00 -38.48
N GLN A 422 -3.75 5.80 -39.38
CA GLN A 422 -2.76 4.71 -39.24
C GLN A 422 -1.83 4.92 -38.06
N ARG A 423 -1.39 6.17 -37.81
CA ARG A 423 -0.58 6.50 -36.64
C ARG A 423 -1.33 6.22 -35.34
N LEU A 424 -2.56 6.72 -35.21
CA LEU A 424 -3.40 6.51 -34.02
C LEU A 424 -3.71 5.03 -33.78
N ARG A 425 -3.86 4.23 -34.84
CA ARG A 425 -4.00 2.77 -34.72
C ARG A 425 -2.75 2.13 -34.11
N GLY A 426 -1.56 2.57 -34.51
CA GLY A 426 -0.30 2.10 -33.90
C GLY A 426 -0.21 2.47 -32.42
N ASP A 427 -0.54 3.71 -32.07
CA ASP A 427 -0.55 4.19 -30.68
C ASP A 427 -1.57 3.42 -29.82
N LEU A 428 -2.74 3.06 -30.38
CA LEU A 428 -3.75 2.24 -29.70
C LEU A 428 -3.23 0.82 -29.38
N GLU A 429 -2.53 0.17 -30.31
CA GLU A 429 -1.95 -1.15 -30.06
C GLU A 429 -0.86 -1.10 -28.97
N ASN A 430 -0.01 -0.06 -28.99
CA ASN A 430 0.95 0.18 -27.91
C ASN A 430 0.24 0.40 -26.55
N THR A 431 -0.88 1.13 -26.54
CA THR A 431 -1.68 1.36 -25.33
C THR A 431 -2.29 0.07 -24.77
N LYS A 432 -2.77 -0.83 -25.64
CA LYS A 432 -3.25 -2.16 -25.23
C LYS A 432 -2.14 -3.00 -24.60
N ALA A 433 -0.94 -2.99 -25.17
CA ALA A 433 0.22 -3.69 -24.62
C ALA A 433 0.56 -3.19 -23.21
N LEU A 434 0.64 -1.86 -23.03
CA LEU A 434 0.90 -1.25 -21.72
C LEU A 434 -0.20 -1.58 -20.69
N THR A 435 -1.46 -1.63 -21.13
CA THR A 435 -2.59 -2.01 -20.24
C THR A 435 -2.45 -3.44 -19.71
N MET A 436 -2.00 -4.38 -20.55
CA MET A 436 -1.74 -5.76 -20.12
C MET A 436 -0.59 -5.83 -19.10
N GLU A 437 0.48 -5.06 -19.28
CA GLU A 437 1.58 -4.97 -18.31
C GLU A 437 1.12 -4.37 -16.98
N ILE A 438 0.31 -3.30 -17.01
CA ILE A 438 -0.27 -2.69 -15.80
C ILE A 438 -1.16 -3.71 -15.06
N GLN A 439 -1.99 -4.48 -15.76
CA GLN A 439 -2.86 -5.49 -15.16
C GLN A 439 -2.06 -6.64 -14.52
N GLN A 440 -0.94 -7.01 -15.14
CA GLN A 440 -0.01 -7.99 -14.57
C GLN A 440 0.63 -7.46 -13.28
N GLU A 441 1.13 -6.23 -13.27
CA GLU A 441 1.73 -5.61 -12.07
C GLU A 441 0.69 -5.40 -10.95
N GLN A 442 -0.56 -5.06 -11.28
CA GLN A 442 -1.65 -5.02 -10.30
C GLN A 442 -1.91 -6.39 -9.65
N SER A 443 -1.83 -7.48 -10.42
CA SER A 443 -1.99 -8.84 -9.88
C SER A 443 -0.84 -9.24 -8.95
N ARG A 444 0.39 -8.81 -9.28
CA ARG A 444 1.56 -8.96 -8.41
C ARG A 444 1.42 -8.15 -7.13
N LEU A 445 0.95 -6.90 -7.24
CA LEU A 445 0.76 -6.01 -6.10
C LEU A 445 -0.32 -6.53 -5.12
N LYS A 446 -1.42 -7.09 -5.65
CA LYS A 446 -2.44 -7.77 -4.81
C LYS A 446 -1.85 -8.95 -4.05
N THR A 447 -1.08 -9.81 -4.72
CA THR A 447 -0.39 -10.94 -4.07
C THR A 447 0.57 -10.47 -2.99
N LEU A 448 1.36 -9.41 -3.27
CA LEU A 448 2.28 -8.83 -2.31
C LEU A 448 1.56 -8.25 -1.09
N HIS A 449 0.42 -7.59 -1.28
CA HIS A 449 -0.39 -7.05 -0.18
C HIS A 449 -0.84 -8.15 0.78
N VAL A 450 -1.34 -9.27 0.26
CA VAL A 450 -1.73 -10.43 1.09
C VAL A 450 -0.55 -10.97 1.90
N VAL A 451 0.65 -11.06 1.29
CA VAL A 451 1.86 -11.50 1.98
C VAL A 451 2.25 -10.52 3.09
N ILE A 452 2.22 -9.20 2.83
CA ILE A 452 2.55 -8.17 3.84
C ILE A 452 1.58 -8.25 5.02
N THR A 453 0.27 -8.32 4.78
CA THR A 453 -0.73 -8.42 5.86
C THR A 453 -0.52 -9.69 6.69
N SER A 454 -0.20 -10.82 6.05
CA SER A 454 0.12 -12.06 6.78
C SER A 454 1.39 -11.94 7.64
N GLN A 455 2.40 -11.22 7.14
CA GLN A 455 3.66 -10.98 7.84
C GLN A 455 3.48 -10.05 9.04
N GLU A 456 2.69 -8.98 8.91
CA GLU A 456 2.35 -8.07 10.01
C GLU A 456 1.62 -8.82 11.14
N GLN A 457 0.70 -9.71 10.79
CA GLN A 457 -0.01 -10.52 11.79
C GLN A 457 0.92 -11.51 12.50
N LEU A 458 1.85 -12.12 11.78
CA LEU A 458 2.89 -12.97 12.37
C LEU A 458 3.78 -12.17 13.33
N GLN A 459 4.22 -10.97 12.92
CA GLN A 459 5.02 -10.08 13.77
C GLN A 459 4.27 -9.69 15.04
N ARG A 460 2.98 -9.32 14.96
CA ARG A 460 2.16 -9.01 16.14
C ARG A 460 2.10 -10.18 17.12
N THR A 461 1.88 -11.39 16.59
CA THR A 461 1.83 -12.62 17.41
C THR A 461 3.19 -12.91 18.06
N GLN A 462 4.29 -12.74 17.32
CA GLN A 462 5.64 -12.90 17.85
C GLN A 462 5.98 -11.85 18.92
N SER A 463 5.59 -10.59 18.74
CA SER A 463 5.78 -9.53 19.72
C SER A 463 5.00 -9.79 21.01
N GLN A 464 3.75 -10.25 20.91
CA GLN A 464 2.94 -10.64 22.07
C GLN A 464 3.56 -11.82 22.83
N LEU A 465 3.99 -12.86 22.11
CA LEU A 465 4.66 -14.01 22.70
C LEU A 465 5.95 -13.61 23.42
N LEU A 466 6.77 -12.76 22.78
CA LEU A 466 8.00 -12.23 23.37
C LEU A 466 7.72 -11.42 24.64
N GLN A 467 6.69 -10.58 24.63
CA GLN A 467 6.28 -9.79 25.79
C GLN A 467 5.90 -10.69 26.96
N MET A 468 5.14 -11.77 26.72
CA MET A 468 4.80 -12.75 27.76
C MET A 468 6.04 -13.44 28.32
N VAL A 469 6.98 -13.88 27.46
CA VAL A 469 8.22 -14.52 27.93
C VAL A 469 9.06 -13.56 28.79
N LEU A 470 9.12 -12.28 28.42
CA LEU A 470 9.79 -11.24 29.22
C LEU A 470 9.10 -10.99 30.58
N GLN A 471 7.79 -11.18 30.68
CA GLN A 471 7.04 -11.13 31.95
C GLN A 471 7.25 -12.37 32.85
N GLY A 472 8.13 -13.30 32.44
CA GLY A 472 8.51 -14.47 33.23
C GLY A 472 7.79 -15.76 32.84
N TRP A 473 6.94 -15.73 31.81
CA TRP A 473 6.32 -16.94 31.27
C TRP A 473 7.36 -17.82 30.54
N LYS A 474 7.18 -19.13 30.63
CA LYS A 474 8.03 -20.14 30.00
C LYS A 474 7.27 -20.81 28.87
N PHE A 475 7.89 -20.95 27.71
CA PHE A 475 7.27 -21.59 26.55
C PHE A 475 7.70 -23.06 26.45
N ASN A 476 6.73 -23.97 26.29
CA ASN A 476 6.99 -25.38 26.01
C ASN A 476 5.85 -26.01 25.21
N GLY A 477 6.17 -26.75 24.15
CA GLY A 477 5.21 -27.54 23.38
C GLY A 477 4.03 -26.76 22.78
N GLY A 478 4.20 -25.46 22.48
CA GLY A 478 3.12 -24.60 21.98
C GLY A 478 2.32 -23.85 23.04
N SER A 479 2.60 -24.10 24.33
CA SER A 479 1.89 -23.48 25.47
C SER A 479 2.83 -22.63 26.32
N LEU A 480 2.24 -21.69 27.08
CA LEU A 480 2.95 -20.79 27.99
C LEU A 480 2.62 -21.13 29.44
N TYR A 481 3.65 -21.18 30.28
CA TYR A 481 3.57 -21.58 31.69
C TYR A 481 4.15 -20.49 32.59
N TYR A 482 3.45 -20.15 33.67
CA TYR A 482 3.90 -19.19 34.66
C TYR A 482 4.07 -19.87 36.01
N PHE A 483 5.28 -19.82 36.58
CA PHE A 483 5.59 -20.39 37.88
C PHE A 483 5.55 -19.28 38.94
N SER A 484 4.46 -19.20 39.70
CA SER A 484 4.29 -18.17 40.73
C SER A 484 5.29 -18.36 41.86
N SER A 485 5.83 -17.26 42.40
CA SER A 485 6.67 -17.26 43.59
C SER A 485 5.87 -16.99 44.88
N VAL A 486 4.54 -16.90 44.80
CA VAL A 486 3.67 -16.57 45.94
C VAL A 486 2.83 -17.78 46.32
N LYS A 487 2.95 -18.21 47.58
CA LYS A 487 2.14 -19.30 48.13
C LYS A 487 0.67 -18.91 48.17
N LYS A 488 -0.18 -19.80 47.67
CA LYS A 488 -1.64 -19.68 47.63
C LYS A 488 -2.27 -21.03 47.97
N SER A 489 -3.52 -21.05 48.43
CA SER A 489 -4.31 -22.28 48.40
C SER A 489 -4.58 -22.70 46.95
N TRP A 490 -4.94 -23.97 46.71
CA TRP A 490 -5.26 -24.44 45.36
C TRP A 490 -6.35 -23.58 44.69
N HIS A 491 -7.39 -23.20 45.44
CA HIS A 491 -8.49 -22.40 44.91
C HIS A 491 -8.06 -20.98 44.55
N GLU A 492 -7.28 -20.32 45.42
CA GLU A 492 -6.73 -19.00 45.14
C GLU A 492 -5.72 -19.03 43.98
N ALA A 493 -4.97 -20.13 43.82
CA ALA A 493 -4.03 -20.30 42.73
C ALA A 493 -4.77 -20.42 41.38
N GLU A 494 -5.84 -21.21 41.30
CA GLU A 494 -6.70 -21.29 40.11
C GLU A 494 -7.35 -19.93 39.79
N GLN A 495 -7.92 -19.24 40.80
CA GLN A 495 -8.49 -17.91 40.58
C GLN A 495 -7.46 -16.90 40.09
N PHE A 496 -6.23 -16.96 40.60
CA PHE A 496 -5.14 -16.14 40.10
C PHE A 496 -4.84 -16.46 38.64
N CYS A 497 -4.72 -17.73 38.26
CA CYS A 497 -4.50 -18.10 36.86
C CYS A 497 -5.62 -17.59 35.95
N VAL A 498 -6.89 -17.78 36.35
CA VAL A 498 -8.06 -17.29 35.60
C VAL A 498 -8.01 -15.77 35.44
N SER A 499 -7.58 -15.03 36.48
CA SER A 499 -7.41 -13.57 36.40
C SER A 499 -6.32 -13.14 35.41
N GLN A 500 -5.39 -14.02 35.08
CA GLN A 500 -4.34 -13.81 34.07
C GLN A 500 -4.74 -14.36 32.68
N GLY A 501 -5.98 -14.83 32.49
CA GLY A 501 -6.42 -15.47 31.24
C GLY A 501 -5.92 -16.90 31.07
N ALA A 502 -5.52 -17.57 32.16
CA ALA A 502 -4.93 -18.90 32.17
C ALA A 502 -5.66 -19.83 33.16
N HIS A 503 -5.24 -21.09 33.26
CA HIS A 503 -5.70 -22.07 34.27
C HIS A 503 -4.50 -22.67 35.00
N LEU A 504 -4.69 -23.38 36.11
CA LEU A 504 -3.58 -24.19 36.66
C LEU A 504 -3.13 -25.25 35.66
N ALA A 505 -1.81 -25.49 35.59
CA ALA A 505 -1.20 -26.35 34.58
C ALA A 505 -1.83 -27.74 34.49
N SER A 506 -2.18 -28.18 33.29
CA SER A 506 -2.50 -29.57 32.99
C SER A 506 -1.26 -30.38 32.64
N VAL A 507 -1.41 -31.70 32.60
CA VAL A 507 -0.37 -32.63 32.13
C VAL A 507 -1.01 -33.58 31.12
N ALA A 508 -0.86 -33.25 29.84
CA ALA A 508 -1.36 -34.01 28.70
C ALA A 508 -0.30 -34.93 28.08
N SER A 509 0.99 -34.64 28.29
CA SER A 509 2.09 -35.39 27.66
C SER A 509 3.24 -35.70 28.62
N LYS A 510 4.08 -36.68 28.25
CA LYS A 510 5.28 -37.02 29.04
C LYS A 510 6.32 -35.91 28.97
N GLU A 511 6.36 -35.21 27.85
CA GLU A 511 7.25 -34.09 27.57
C GLU A 511 6.88 -32.89 28.46
N GLU A 512 5.59 -32.58 28.58
CA GLU A 512 5.07 -31.57 29.50
C GLU A 512 5.35 -31.94 30.96
N GLN A 513 5.13 -33.20 31.35
CA GLN A 513 5.48 -33.69 32.69
C GLN A 513 6.98 -33.47 32.99
N ALA A 514 7.86 -33.83 32.06
CA ALA A 514 9.30 -33.66 32.23
C ALA A 514 9.69 -32.18 32.38
N PHE A 515 9.10 -31.32 31.54
CA PHE A 515 9.28 -29.87 31.61
C PHE A 515 8.84 -29.28 32.96
N LEU A 516 7.65 -29.65 33.45
CA LEU A 516 7.17 -29.17 34.76
C LEU A 516 8.06 -29.67 35.91
N VAL A 517 8.54 -30.92 35.86
CA VAL A 517 9.46 -31.47 36.88
C VAL A 517 10.79 -30.71 36.90
N GLU A 518 11.33 -30.36 35.73
CA GLU A 518 12.57 -29.58 35.61
C GLU A 518 12.45 -28.22 36.32
N PHE A 519 11.40 -27.45 36.00
CA PHE A 519 11.21 -26.11 36.55
C PHE A 519 10.79 -26.07 38.02
N THR A 520 10.22 -27.16 38.54
CA THR A 520 9.79 -27.21 39.94
C THR A 520 10.89 -27.65 40.90
N SER A 521 11.97 -28.30 40.44
CA SER A 521 13.26 -28.49 41.14
C SER A 521 13.20 -28.60 42.69
N LYS A 522 12.31 -29.48 43.19
CA LYS A 522 12.03 -29.83 44.63
C LYS A 522 11.08 -28.91 45.42
N VAL A 523 10.56 -27.85 44.82
CA VAL A 523 9.48 -27.04 45.39
C VAL A 523 8.14 -27.58 44.89
N TYR A 524 7.15 -27.62 45.76
CA TYR A 524 5.81 -28.05 45.39
C TYR A 524 5.05 -26.93 44.68
N TYR A 525 4.29 -27.29 43.65
CA TYR A 525 3.42 -26.37 42.93
C TYR A 525 2.02 -26.95 42.80
N TRP A 526 1.01 -26.09 42.77
CA TRP A 526 -0.35 -26.50 42.41
C TRP A 526 -0.46 -26.70 40.90
N ILE A 527 -1.16 -27.77 40.51
CA ILE A 527 -1.55 -28.10 39.13
C ILE A 527 -3.08 -28.20 39.06
N GLY A 528 -3.63 -28.19 37.85
CA GLY A 528 -5.08 -28.12 37.60
C GLY A 528 -5.85 -29.42 37.81
N LEU A 529 -5.21 -30.49 38.30
CA LEU A 529 -5.89 -31.78 38.48
C LEU A 529 -6.85 -31.70 39.68
N THR A 530 -8.13 -31.95 39.43
CA THR A 530 -9.17 -31.89 40.46
C THR A 530 -10.27 -32.89 40.19
N ASP A 531 -10.87 -33.42 41.25
CA ASP A 531 -12.13 -34.17 41.22
C ASP A 531 -13.27 -33.37 41.88
N ARG A 532 -13.07 -32.05 42.06
CA ARG A 532 -14.07 -31.13 42.57
C ARG A 532 -15.28 -31.13 41.63
N GLY A 533 -16.33 -31.83 42.06
CA GLY A 533 -17.57 -32.09 41.32
C GLY A 533 -18.10 -33.50 41.59
N THR A 534 -17.23 -34.50 41.54
CA THR A 534 -17.55 -35.90 41.88
C THR A 534 -16.28 -36.59 42.34
N GLU A 535 -16.23 -36.95 43.62
CA GLU A 535 -15.09 -37.65 44.23
C GLU A 535 -14.69 -38.88 43.38
N GLY A 536 -13.40 -38.98 43.04
CA GLY A 536 -12.87 -40.04 42.19
C GLY A 536 -12.99 -39.81 40.68
N SER A 537 -13.71 -38.77 40.23
CA SER A 537 -13.79 -38.36 38.82
C SER A 537 -12.84 -37.20 38.52
N TRP A 538 -11.58 -37.53 38.26
CA TRP A 538 -10.53 -36.56 37.98
C TRP A 538 -10.68 -35.86 36.62
N ARG A 539 -10.42 -34.56 36.60
CA ARG A 539 -10.36 -33.70 35.41
C ARG A 539 -9.33 -32.58 35.60
N TRP A 540 -8.91 -31.98 34.49
CA TRP A 540 -8.10 -30.76 34.51
C TRP A 540 -9.01 -29.52 34.55
N THR A 541 -8.64 -28.48 35.30
CA THR A 541 -9.42 -27.21 35.40
C THR A 541 -9.49 -26.46 34.08
N ASP A 542 -8.49 -26.69 33.24
CA ASP A 542 -8.29 -26.13 31.92
C ASP A 542 -9.25 -26.81 30.89
N GLY A 543 -9.79 -28.00 31.17
CA GLY A 543 -10.68 -28.73 30.26
C GLY A 543 -9.96 -29.69 29.32
N THR A 544 -8.63 -29.78 29.41
CA THR A 544 -7.85 -30.83 28.77
C THR A 544 -8.39 -32.22 29.20
N PRO A 545 -8.56 -33.18 28.27
CA PRO A 545 -9.05 -34.51 28.61
C PRO A 545 -8.13 -35.22 29.60
N PHE A 546 -8.67 -35.70 30.72
CA PHE A 546 -7.91 -36.48 31.69
C PHE A 546 -7.74 -37.93 31.21
N ASN A 547 -6.48 -38.38 31.07
CA ASN A 547 -6.14 -39.76 30.73
C ASN A 547 -5.53 -40.49 31.95
N ALA A 548 -6.28 -41.42 32.54
CA ALA A 548 -5.83 -42.19 33.70
C ALA A 548 -4.65 -43.13 33.42
N ALA A 549 -4.45 -43.57 32.17
CA ALA A 549 -3.35 -44.48 31.81
C ALA A 549 -2.00 -43.76 31.73
N GLN A 550 -2.01 -42.50 31.27
CA GLN A 550 -0.81 -41.66 31.18
C GLN A 550 -0.39 -41.09 32.54
N ASN A 551 -1.36 -40.81 33.42
CA ASN A 551 -1.14 -40.25 34.75
C ASN A 551 -0.92 -41.30 35.85
N LYS A 552 -0.58 -42.55 35.49
CA LYS A 552 -0.47 -43.67 36.44
C LYS A 552 0.98 -43.88 36.91
N ALA A 553 1.22 -43.89 38.22
CA ALA A 553 2.53 -44.25 38.77
C ALA A 553 2.89 -45.72 38.47
N PRO A 554 4.14 -46.04 38.05
CA PRO A 554 4.59 -47.42 37.86
C PRO A 554 4.43 -48.21 39.17
N GLY A 555 3.65 -49.30 39.14
CA GLY A 555 3.49 -50.23 40.27
C GLY A 555 2.42 -49.90 41.33
N SER A 556 1.52 -48.93 41.10
CA SER A 556 0.41 -48.63 42.03
C SER A 556 -0.84 -49.50 41.80
N LYS A 557 -1.33 -50.20 42.84
CA LYS A 557 -2.62 -50.94 42.87
C LYS A 557 -3.77 -50.17 43.57
N GLY A 558 -3.72 -48.83 43.61
CA GLY A 558 -4.71 -48.00 44.30
C GLY A 558 -5.08 -46.74 43.51
N SER A 559 -6.30 -46.27 43.70
CA SER A 559 -7.04 -45.26 42.93
C SER A 559 -6.53 -43.81 43.01
N CYS A 560 -5.25 -43.59 43.34
CA CYS A 560 -4.66 -42.25 43.45
C CYS A 560 -3.53 -42.12 42.41
N PRO A 561 -3.74 -41.43 41.27
CA PRO A 561 -2.82 -41.50 40.12
C PRO A 561 -1.43 -40.87 40.38
N LEU A 562 -1.30 -39.88 41.25
CA LEU A 562 -0.05 -39.12 41.43
C LEU A 562 0.46 -39.16 42.88
N ARG A 563 1.02 -40.29 43.32
CA ARG A 563 1.73 -40.36 44.63
C ARG A 563 3.26 -40.43 44.55
N LYS A 564 3.87 -40.38 43.36
CA LYS A 564 5.35 -40.41 43.22
C LYS A 564 6.00 -39.34 42.35
N TYR A 565 5.25 -38.46 41.71
CA TYR A 565 5.82 -37.33 40.99
C TYR A 565 4.94 -36.10 41.28
N ILE A 566 5.49 -35.11 41.99
CA ILE A 566 4.85 -33.91 42.56
C ILE A 566 3.92 -34.21 43.75
N ILE A 567 4.51 -34.30 44.96
CA ILE A 567 3.76 -34.37 46.23
C ILE A 567 3.17 -32.99 46.51
N VAL A 568 1.88 -32.79 46.27
CA VAL A 568 1.22 -31.49 46.48
C VAL A 568 1.00 -31.23 47.98
N ASN A 569 2.03 -30.82 48.70
CA ASN A 569 1.91 -30.32 50.07
C ASN A 569 2.56 -28.93 50.15
N SER A 570 1.73 -27.89 50.24
CA SER A 570 2.10 -26.48 50.43
C SER A 570 3.02 -25.90 49.33
N GLY A 571 2.44 -25.57 48.18
CA GLY A 571 3.16 -25.11 46.99
C GLY A 571 2.65 -23.82 46.36
N MET A 572 3.49 -23.17 45.55
CA MET A 572 3.16 -21.96 44.78
C MET A 572 2.40 -22.37 43.50
N GLY A 573 1.49 -21.56 42.94
CA GLY A 573 0.71 -21.97 41.76
C GLY A 573 1.50 -21.94 40.45
N ALA A 574 1.29 -22.89 39.53
CA ALA A 574 1.77 -22.81 38.15
C ALA A 574 0.58 -22.66 37.18
N CYS A 575 0.51 -21.56 36.43
CA CYS A 575 -0.56 -21.31 35.45
C CYS A 575 -0.15 -21.74 34.04
N SER A 576 -1.05 -22.32 33.24
CA SER A 576 -0.92 -22.55 31.79
C SER A 576 -2.04 -21.85 31.03
N PHE A 577 -1.71 -21.22 29.91
CA PHE A 577 -2.71 -20.65 28.99
C PHE A 577 -3.43 -21.76 28.21
N ILE A 578 -4.75 -21.65 28.05
CA ILE A 578 -5.50 -22.35 26.99
C ILE A 578 -5.90 -21.32 25.95
N ASP A 579 -5.81 -21.75 24.70
CA ASP A 579 -6.22 -21.03 23.52
C ASP A 579 -5.38 -19.77 23.26
N THR A 580 -4.36 -20.00 22.43
CA THR A 580 -4.04 -19.05 21.38
C THR A 580 -5.35 -18.45 20.82
N PRO A 581 -5.44 -17.13 20.57
CA PRO A 581 -6.62 -16.58 19.91
C PRO A 581 -6.86 -17.42 18.65
N PRO A 582 -8.10 -17.89 18.42
CA PRO A 582 -8.38 -19.02 17.53
C PRO A 582 -7.72 -18.76 16.18
N CYS A 583 -6.81 -19.65 15.80
CA CYS A 583 -6.23 -19.70 14.46
C CYS A 583 -7.38 -19.63 13.44
N PRO A 584 -7.51 -18.55 12.63
CA PRO A 584 -8.51 -18.50 11.58
C PRO A 584 -7.95 -19.24 10.36
N TRP A 585 -7.75 -20.55 10.49
CA TRP A 585 -7.42 -21.46 9.38
C TRP A 585 -8.12 -22.81 9.59
N ILE A 586 -9.43 -22.78 9.78
CA ILE A 586 -10.31 -23.87 9.33
C ILE A 586 -11.45 -23.21 8.56
N LEU A 587 -11.11 -22.70 7.38
CA LEU A 587 -12.04 -22.65 6.26
C LEU A 587 -12.07 -24.07 5.70
N SER A 588 -13.02 -24.88 6.18
CA SER A 588 -13.50 -25.99 5.37
C SER A 588 -14.22 -25.38 4.17
N ASN A 589 -13.70 -25.67 2.98
CA ASN A 589 -14.25 -25.47 1.64
C ASN A 589 -15.61 -24.78 1.50
#